data_AF-A0A0G4N8N9-F1
#
_entry.id   AF-A0A0G4N8N9-F1
#
_cell.length_a   1.000
_cell.length_b   1.000
_cell.length_c   1.000
_cell.angle_alpha   90.00
_cell.angle_beta   90.00
_cell.angle_gamma   90.00
#
_symmetry.space_group_name_H-M   'P 1'
#
loop_
_entity.id
_entity.type
_entity.pdbx_description
1 polymer ?
#
loop_
_entity_poly.entity_id
_entity_poly.type
_entity_poly.pdbx_seq_one_letter_code
_entity_poly.pdbx_strand_id
1 'polypeptide(L)'
;MSPSGSIVPTPTTIAAKPPLIDFDVLQEYIIPRKAFFNRFLTVQDPEGRYSVLGFPVLIPDAKYQRNEFIFNFGLVLDADAEQAPYERVRLLAAGLVPLTLTPFAAGSLNPTLDAILCAGLILHSHLGFQAIIVDYVPAKRFPKSRKGISWGLNAATALVGLGLYEFETND
;
A
#
# COMPACT_ATOMS: atom_id res chain seq x y z
N MET A 1 -22.70 -3.52 -20.63
CA MET A 1 -22.11 -2.27 -21.15
C MET A 1 -21.24 -1.70 -20.05
N SER A 2 -19.94 -1.55 -20.28
CA SER A 2 -19.04 -0.96 -19.29
C SER A 2 -19.33 0.55 -19.14
N PRO A 3 -19.16 1.14 -17.95
CA PRO A 3 -19.41 2.57 -17.73
C PRO A 3 -18.51 3.46 -18.60
N SER A 4 -18.98 4.67 -18.93
CA SER A 4 -18.19 5.69 -19.62
C SER A 4 -16.87 5.95 -18.87
N GLY A 5 -15.74 5.84 -19.57
CA GLY A 5 -14.39 5.93 -18.98
C GLY A 5 -13.74 4.57 -18.68
N SER A 6 -14.43 3.45 -18.92
CA SER A 6 -13.83 2.11 -18.86
C SER A 6 -12.82 1.93 -20.00
N ILE A 7 -11.58 1.53 -19.66
CA ILE A 7 -10.58 1.10 -20.63
C ILE A 7 -10.96 -0.33 -21.05
N VAL A 8 -11.88 -0.44 -22.01
CA VAL A 8 -12.16 -1.70 -22.69
C VAL A 8 -11.29 -1.76 -23.93
N PRO A 9 -10.71 -2.91 -24.30
CA PRO A 9 -9.99 -3.04 -25.56
C PRO A 9 -10.92 -2.67 -26.73
N THR A 10 -10.71 -1.51 -27.34
CA THR A 10 -11.45 -1.10 -28.55
C THR A 10 -10.80 -1.77 -29.77
N PRO A 11 -11.56 -2.49 -30.62
CA PRO A 11 -11.01 -3.28 -31.72
C PRO A 11 -10.43 -2.46 -32.90
N THR A 12 -10.33 -1.13 -32.80
CA THR A 12 -9.86 -0.26 -33.89
C THR A 12 -8.60 0.51 -33.50
N THR A 13 -7.47 -0.17 -33.71
CA THR A 13 -6.11 0.32 -34.06
C THR A 13 -5.61 1.65 -33.46
N ILE A 14 -4.59 1.57 -32.60
CA ILE A 14 -3.24 2.16 -32.71
C ILE A 14 -2.41 1.58 -31.54
N ALA A 15 -1.41 0.76 -31.85
CA ALA A 15 -0.34 0.27 -30.96
C ALA A 15 -0.74 0.11 -29.48
N ALA A 16 -1.54 -0.91 -29.17
CA ALA A 16 -1.76 -1.30 -27.77
C ALA A 16 -0.39 -1.68 -27.20
N LYS A 17 0.15 -0.83 -26.32
CA LYS A 17 1.34 -1.16 -25.54
C LYS A 17 1.09 -2.54 -24.94
N PRO A 18 1.98 -3.53 -25.16
CA PRO A 18 1.77 -4.86 -24.62
C PRO A 18 1.51 -4.75 -23.11
N PRO A 19 0.56 -5.52 -22.57
CA PRO A 19 0.22 -5.44 -21.16
C PRO A 19 1.47 -5.66 -20.32
N LEU A 20 1.60 -4.88 -19.25
CA LEU A 20 2.78 -4.92 -18.38
C LEU A 20 2.96 -6.31 -17.75
N ILE A 21 1.84 -7.00 -17.51
CA ILE A 21 1.76 -8.29 -16.84
C ILE A 21 0.62 -9.08 -17.49
N ASP A 22 0.82 -10.40 -17.62
CA ASP A 22 -0.23 -11.30 -18.14
C ASP A 22 -1.30 -11.51 -17.05
N PHE A 23 -2.43 -10.81 -17.22
CA PHE A 23 -3.51 -10.85 -16.24
C PHE A 23 -4.16 -12.24 -16.16
N ASP A 24 -4.18 -13.02 -17.25
CA ASP A 24 -4.82 -14.34 -17.24
C ASP A 24 -4.06 -15.32 -16.34
N VAL A 25 -2.74 -15.17 -16.25
CA VAL A 25 -1.87 -15.94 -15.36
C VAL A 25 -1.88 -15.37 -13.92
N LEU A 26 -1.88 -14.05 -13.79
CA LEU A 26 -1.71 -13.38 -12.49
C LEU A 26 -3.02 -13.09 -11.74
N GLN A 27 -4.17 -13.22 -12.39
CA GLN A 27 -5.48 -12.93 -11.78
C GLN A 27 -5.72 -13.67 -10.48
N GLU A 28 -5.24 -14.91 -10.32
CA GLU A 28 -5.43 -15.70 -9.10
C GLU A 28 -4.60 -15.20 -7.91
N TYR A 29 -3.62 -14.35 -8.17
CA TYR A 29 -2.75 -13.74 -7.16
C TYR A 29 -3.10 -12.26 -6.94
N ILE A 30 -3.65 -11.60 -7.95
CA ILE A 30 -4.22 -10.24 -7.87
C ILE A 30 -5.57 -10.26 -7.15
N ILE A 31 -6.41 -11.24 -7.47
CA ILE A 31 -7.69 -11.56 -6.82
C ILE A 31 -7.54 -12.90 -6.08
N PRO A 32 -6.86 -12.89 -4.92
CA PRO A 32 -6.49 -14.11 -4.23
C PRO A 32 -7.69 -14.93 -3.78
N ARG A 33 -7.54 -16.25 -3.92
CA ARG A 33 -8.45 -17.22 -3.32
C ARG A 33 -8.32 -17.17 -1.79
N LYS A 34 -9.37 -17.56 -1.06
CA LYS A 34 -9.40 -17.53 0.42
C LYS A 34 -8.21 -18.20 1.10
N ALA A 35 -7.62 -19.22 0.47
CA ALA A 35 -6.44 -19.93 0.97
C ALA A 35 -5.18 -19.05 1.13
N PHE A 36 -5.15 -17.90 0.45
CA PHE A 36 -4.01 -16.98 0.44
C PHE A 36 -4.21 -15.75 1.33
N PHE A 37 -5.37 -15.60 1.96
CA PHE A 37 -5.65 -14.46 2.82
C PHE A 37 -4.78 -14.48 4.09
N ASN A 38 -4.39 -13.29 4.52
CA ASN A 38 -3.48 -13.02 5.63
C ASN A 38 -2.09 -13.67 5.45
N ARG A 39 -1.68 -13.92 4.20
CA ARG A 39 -0.34 -14.39 3.83
C ARG A 39 0.31 -13.44 2.84
N PHE A 40 1.61 -13.26 2.94
CA PHE A 40 2.37 -12.53 1.95
C PHE A 40 2.40 -13.32 0.64
N LEU A 41 1.92 -12.69 -0.43
CA LEU A 41 2.07 -13.17 -1.79
C LEU A 41 3.20 -12.39 -2.46
N THR A 42 4.12 -13.14 -3.07
CA THR A 42 5.16 -12.63 -3.95
C THR A 42 5.12 -13.52 -5.19
N VAL A 43 4.80 -12.94 -6.33
CA VAL A 43 4.62 -13.67 -7.58
C VAL A 43 5.39 -12.96 -8.67
N GLN A 44 6.28 -13.68 -9.34
CA GLN A 44 6.97 -13.16 -10.50
C GLN A 44 6.16 -13.49 -11.76
N ASP A 45 6.16 -12.54 -12.69
CA ASP A 45 5.64 -12.75 -14.03
C ASP A 45 6.36 -13.93 -14.72
N PRO A 46 5.72 -14.70 -15.62
CA PRO A 46 6.34 -15.84 -16.30
C PRO A 46 7.62 -15.48 -17.06
N GLU A 47 7.72 -14.23 -17.53
CA GLU A 47 8.91 -13.73 -18.22
C GLU A 47 9.98 -13.19 -17.25
N GLY A 48 9.71 -13.19 -15.95
CA GLY A 48 10.63 -12.76 -14.90
C GLY A 48 10.95 -11.26 -14.94
N ARG A 49 10.09 -10.44 -15.57
CA ARG A 49 10.33 -8.99 -15.69
C ARG A 49 9.82 -8.21 -14.48
N TYR A 50 8.69 -8.63 -13.92
CA TYR A 50 8.04 -7.95 -12.81
C TYR A 50 7.75 -8.92 -11.66
N SER A 51 7.77 -8.39 -10.43
CA SER A 51 7.33 -9.07 -9.23
C SER A 51 6.12 -8.34 -8.64
N VAL A 52 5.00 -9.06 -8.54
CA VAL A 52 3.78 -8.61 -7.89
C VAL A 52 3.81 -9.04 -6.42
N LEU A 53 3.75 -8.07 -5.53
CA LEU A 53 3.74 -8.24 -4.09
C LEU A 53 2.36 -7.90 -3.54
N GLY A 54 1.63 -8.85 -2.94
CA GLY A 54 0.28 -8.63 -2.43
C GLY A 54 0.08 -9.14 -1.00
N PHE A 55 -0.65 -8.41 -0.16
CA PHE A 55 -1.07 -8.94 1.14
C PHE A 55 -2.60 -8.87 1.22
N PRO A 56 -3.30 -9.92 0.78
CA PRO A 56 -4.74 -9.93 0.84
C PRO A 56 -5.22 -10.11 2.26
N VAL A 57 -6.06 -9.20 2.69
CA VAL A 57 -6.60 -9.13 4.04
C VAL A 57 -8.04 -9.61 4.00
N LEU A 58 -8.39 -10.48 4.94
CA LEU A 58 -9.77 -10.83 5.25
C LEU A 58 -10.07 -10.42 6.69
N ILE A 59 -11.18 -9.69 6.85
CA ILE A 59 -11.68 -9.22 8.14
C ILE A 59 -13.10 -9.76 8.33
N PRO A 60 -13.31 -10.74 9.22
CA PRO A 60 -14.64 -11.25 9.50
C PRO A 60 -15.38 -10.29 10.44
N ASP A 61 -16.57 -9.83 10.05
CA ASP A 61 -17.42 -8.97 10.87
C ASP A 61 -18.87 -8.99 10.34
N ALA A 62 -19.85 -9.13 11.23
CA ALA A 62 -21.27 -9.19 10.89
C ALA A 62 -21.82 -7.88 10.29
N LYS A 63 -21.11 -6.75 10.48
CA LYS A 63 -21.50 -5.46 9.89
C LYS A 63 -21.34 -5.41 8.38
N TYR A 64 -20.53 -6.29 7.80
CA TYR A 64 -20.32 -6.35 6.35
C TYR A 64 -21.41 -7.20 5.70
N GLN A 65 -21.91 -6.80 4.52
CA GLN A 65 -22.97 -7.51 3.78
C GLN A 65 -22.70 -9.01 3.54
N ARG A 66 -21.43 -9.42 3.53
CA ARG A 66 -21.00 -10.82 3.33
C ARG A 66 -20.41 -11.46 4.59
N ASN A 67 -20.55 -10.83 5.77
CA ASN A 67 -19.87 -11.17 7.02
C ASN A 67 -18.33 -11.13 6.98
N GLU A 68 -17.76 -10.67 5.87
CA GLU A 68 -16.33 -10.56 5.64
C GLU A 68 -16.04 -9.34 4.76
N PHE A 69 -14.99 -8.60 5.09
CA PHE A 69 -14.40 -7.55 4.27
C PHE A 69 -13.07 -8.05 3.73
N ILE A 70 -12.95 -8.09 2.41
CA ILE A 70 -11.79 -8.62 1.70
C ILE A 70 -11.23 -7.50 0.82
N PHE A 71 -9.94 -7.23 0.95
CA PHE A 71 -9.20 -6.35 0.05
C PHE A 71 -7.77 -6.85 -0.10
N ASN A 72 -7.11 -6.46 -1.19
CA ASN A 72 -5.70 -6.80 -1.42
C ASN A 72 -4.94 -5.54 -1.82
N PHE A 73 -3.89 -5.21 -1.07
CA PHE A 73 -2.94 -4.16 -1.45
C PHE A 73 -1.78 -4.81 -2.19
N GLY A 74 -1.66 -4.50 -3.49
CA GLY A 74 -0.66 -5.05 -4.40
C GLY A 74 0.33 -3.98 -4.88
N LEU A 75 1.63 -4.29 -4.89
CA LEU A 75 2.70 -3.51 -5.51
C LEU A 75 3.29 -4.30 -6.67
N VAL A 76 3.57 -3.63 -7.78
CA VAL A 76 4.29 -4.22 -8.93
C VAL A 76 5.66 -3.57 -8.98
N LEU A 77 6.70 -4.38 -8.85
CA LEU A 77 8.10 -3.96 -8.89
C LEU A 77 8.81 -4.65 -10.05
N ASP A 78 9.95 -4.12 -10.50
CA ASP A 78 10.86 -4.89 -11.35
C ASP A 78 11.34 -6.15 -10.60
N ALA A 79 11.59 -7.24 -11.32
CA ALA A 79 11.92 -8.53 -10.70
C ALA A 79 13.25 -8.53 -9.93
N ASP A 80 14.17 -7.64 -10.28
CA ASP A 80 15.47 -7.45 -9.63
C ASP A 80 15.46 -6.36 -8.55
N ALA A 81 14.32 -5.69 -8.33
CA ALA A 81 14.18 -4.67 -7.31
C ALA A 81 14.28 -5.29 -5.90
N GLU A 82 15.00 -4.61 -5.00
CA GLU A 82 15.12 -5.03 -3.61
C GLU A 82 13.75 -4.95 -2.91
N GLN A 83 13.23 -6.09 -2.44
CA GLN A 83 11.85 -6.18 -1.94
C GLN A 83 11.69 -5.74 -0.47
N ALA A 84 12.75 -5.81 0.33
CA ALA A 84 12.74 -5.54 1.77
C ALA A 84 12.16 -4.16 2.19
N PRO A 85 12.35 -3.06 1.44
CA PRO A 85 11.71 -1.77 1.74
C PRO A 85 10.18 -1.82 1.65
N TYR A 86 9.63 -2.62 0.73
CA TYR A 86 8.20 -2.62 0.37
C TYR A 86 7.36 -3.57 1.24
N GLU A 87 7.98 -4.56 1.87
CA GLU A 87 7.31 -5.47 2.81
C GLU A 87 6.64 -4.72 3.96
N ARG A 88 7.34 -3.72 4.53
CA ARG A 88 6.82 -2.93 5.65
C ARG A 88 5.69 -2.00 5.21
N VAL A 89 5.76 -1.42 4.01
CA VAL A 89 4.69 -0.59 3.45
C VAL A 89 3.41 -1.42 3.26
N ARG A 90 3.53 -2.66 2.79
CA ARG A 90 2.40 -3.59 2.61
C ARG A 90 1.72 -3.93 3.93
N LEU A 91 2.49 -4.25 4.97
CA LEU A 91 1.94 -4.52 6.29
C LEU A 91 1.16 -3.33 6.87
N LEU A 92 1.71 -2.13 6.74
CA LEU A 92 1.05 -0.93 7.27
C LEU A 92 -0.19 -0.55 6.47
N ALA A 93 -0.14 -0.64 5.14
CA ALA A 93 -1.32 -0.42 4.31
C ALA A 93 -2.43 -1.42 4.66
N ALA A 94 -2.08 -2.69 4.85
CA ALA A 94 -3.00 -3.75 5.26
C ALA A 94 -3.61 -3.51 6.64
N GLY A 95 -2.87 -2.94 7.59
CA GLY A 95 -3.39 -2.58 8.91
C GLY A 95 -4.25 -1.31 8.90
N LEU A 96 -3.88 -0.31 8.11
CA LEU A 96 -4.56 0.99 8.06
C LEU A 96 -5.94 0.97 7.40
N VAL A 97 -6.13 0.14 6.38
CA VAL A 97 -7.42 0.03 5.69
C VAL A 97 -8.55 -0.41 6.65
N PRO A 98 -8.40 -1.47 7.48
CA PRO A 98 -9.36 -1.75 8.54
C PRO A 98 -9.53 -0.60 9.53
N LEU A 99 -8.39 -0.02 9.94
CA LEU A 99 -8.36 0.95 11.02
C LEU A 99 -9.09 2.23 10.65
N THR A 100 -9.04 2.63 9.37
CA THR A 100 -9.81 3.77 8.85
C THR A 100 -11.31 3.45 8.76
N LEU A 101 -11.68 2.19 8.52
CA LEU A 101 -13.09 1.79 8.46
C LEU A 101 -13.73 1.60 9.85
N THR A 102 -12.94 1.30 10.88
CA THR A 102 -13.47 1.06 12.23
C THR A 102 -14.17 2.25 12.88
N PRO A 103 -13.62 3.49 12.88
CA PRO A 103 -14.30 4.67 13.42
C PRO A 103 -15.61 5.00 12.69
N PHE A 104 -15.63 4.89 11.34
CA PHE A 104 -16.83 5.18 10.55
C PHE A 104 -17.94 4.13 10.74
N ALA A 105 -17.60 2.88 11.09
CA ALA A 105 -18.58 1.81 11.28
C ALA A 105 -19.05 1.66 12.74
N ALA A 106 -18.22 2.02 13.73
CA ALA A 106 -18.53 1.85 15.15
C ALA A 106 -19.24 3.07 15.77
N GLY A 107 -19.28 4.21 15.09
CA GLY A 107 -20.02 5.41 15.53
C GLY A 107 -19.47 6.05 16.81
N SER A 108 -18.28 5.65 17.28
CA SER A 108 -17.66 6.21 18.49
C SER A 108 -16.35 6.92 18.14
N LEU A 109 -16.28 8.21 18.44
CA LEU A 109 -15.03 8.94 18.64
C LEU A 109 -14.32 8.27 19.83
N ASN A 110 -13.24 7.56 19.58
CA ASN A 110 -12.43 6.93 20.62
C ASN A 110 -11.02 7.51 20.48
N PRO A 111 -10.59 8.40 21.39
CA PRO A 111 -9.29 9.04 21.33
C PRO A 111 -8.13 8.04 21.18
N THR A 112 -8.25 6.86 21.79
CA THR A 112 -7.23 5.80 21.63
C THR A 112 -7.21 5.23 20.21
N LEU A 113 -8.37 5.00 19.57
CA LEU A 113 -8.41 4.52 18.18
C LEU A 113 -7.96 5.60 17.20
N ASP A 114 -8.32 6.86 17.45
CA ASP A 114 -7.91 8.00 16.63
C ASP A 114 -6.39 8.21 16.73
N ALA A 115 -5.80 8.12 17.93
CA ALA A 115 -4.36 8.14 18.13
C ALA A 115 -3.64 6.98 17.42
N ILE A 116 -4.17 5.75 17.49
CA ILE A 116 -3.60 4.58 16.79
C ILE A 116 -3.69 4.78 15.27
N LEU A 117 -4.82 5.31 14.77
CA LEU A 117 -5.02 5.60 13.36
C LEU A 117 -4.04 6.67 12.86
N CYS A 118 -3.93 7.78 13.58
CA CYS A 118 -3.00 8.86 13.27
C CYS A 118 -1.54 8.39 13.33
N ALA A 119 -1.15 7.64 14.36
CA ALA A 119 0.19 7.05 14.46
C ALA A 119 0.48 6.09 13.31
N GLY A 120 -0.49 5.24 12.94
CA GLY A 120 -0.40 4.36 11.78
C GLY A 120 -0.22 5.13 10.47
N LEU A 121 -0.97 6.21 10.27
CA LEU A 121 -0.88 7.07 9.08
C LEU A 121 0.49 7.75 8.98
N ILE A 122 1.02 8.25 10.10
CA ILE A 122 2.37 8.83 10.17
C ILE A 122 3.42 7.79 9.75
N LEU A 123 3.33 6.58 10.31
CA LEU A 123 4.25 5.49 10.02
C LEU A 123 4.19 5.06 8.54
N HIS A 124 2.97 4.89 7.99
CA HIS A 124 2.78 4.55 6.58
C HIS A 124 3.31 5.63 5.65
N SER A 125 3.03 6.90 5.96
CA SER A 125 3.54 8.04 5.19
C SER A 125 5.07 8.07 5.22
N HIS A 126 5.68 7.86 6.40
CA HIS A 126 7.14 7.83 6.53
C HIS A 126 7.76 6.73 5.67
N LEU A 127 7.23 5.50 5.71
CA LEU A 127 7.75 4.40 4.90
C LEU A 127 7.51 4.61 3.40
N GLY A 128 6.36 5.18 3.01
CA GLY A 128 6.07 5.53 1.63
C GLY A 128 7.06 6.56 1.08
N PHE A 129 7.34 7.62 1.84
CA PHE A 129 8.34 8.61 1.45
C PHE A 129 9.76 8.05 1.44
N GLN A 130 10.11 7.13 2.35
CA GLN A 130 11.39 6.40 2.29
C GLN A 130 11.53 5.63 0.97
N ALA A 131 10.48 4.92 0.53
CA ALA A 131 10.49 4.21 -0.75
C ALA A 131 10.67 5.18 -1.93
N ILE A 132 9.96 6.31 -1.93
CA ILE A 132 10.12 7.38 -2.95
C ILE A 132 11.58 7.88 -2.99
N ILE A 133 12.21 8.12 -1.83
CA ILE A 133 13.61 8.57 -1.78
C ILE A 133 14.55 7.50 -2.34
N VAL A 134 14.31 6.22 -2.04
CA VAL A 134 15.12 5.11 -2.53
C VAL A 134 15.07 5.06 -4.06
N ASP A 135 13.88 5.19 -4.63
CA ASP A 135 13.63 5.01 -6.07
C ASP A 135 14.07 6.22 -6.90
N TYR A 136 13.78 7.44 -6.41
CA TYR A 136 14.00 8.66 -7.17
C TYR A 136 15.29 9.41 -6.82
N VAL A 137 15.98 9.08 -5.72
CA VAL A 137 17.24 9.72 -5.31
C VAL A 137 18.38 8.69 -5.24
N PRO A 138 19.10 8.46 -6.35
CA PRO A 138 20.14 7.45 -6.43
C PRO A 138 21.31 7.76 -5.49
N ALA A 139 21.61 6.84 -4.55
CA ALA A 139 22.68 7.02 -3.57
C ALA A 139 24.06 7.21 -4.20
N LYS A 140 24.33 6.55 -5.33
CA LYS A 140 25.62 6.62 -6.04
C LYS A 140 25.84 7.96 -6.73
N ARG A 141 24.78 8.58 -7.24
CA ARG A 141 24.85 9.85 -8.00
C ARG A 141 24.72 11.07 -7.09
N PHE A 142 23.82 11.02 -6.10
CA PHE A 142 23.51 12.16 -5.22
C PHE A 142 23.54 11.78 -3.72
N PRO A 143 24.69 11.33 -3.17
CA PRO A 143 24.76 10.86 -1.79
C PRO A 143 24.47 11.95 -0.75
N LYS A 144 24.89 13.20 -1.00
CA LYS A 144 24.65 14.34 -0.09
C LYS A 144 23.17 14.73 -0.06
N SER A 145 22.55 14.86 -1.23
CA SER A 145 21.11 15.19 -1.35
C SER A 145 20.24 14.08 -0.75
N ARG A 146 20.55 12.80 -1.02
CA ARG A 146 19.84 11.67 -0.41
C ARG A 146 19.89 11.72 1.12
N LYS A 147 21.07 11.96 1.70
CA LYS A 147 21.22 12.10 3.15
C LYS A 147 20.43 13.29 3.70
N GLY A 148 20.49 14.45 3.03
CA GLY A 148 19.73 15.64 3.42
C GLY A 148 18.22 15.41 3.41
N ILE A 149 17.69 14.83 2.33
CA ILE A 149 16.26 14.53 2.19
C ILE A 149 15.83 13.45 3.21
N SER A 150 16.64 12.41 3.42
CA SER A 150 16.33 11.37 4.42
C SER A 150 16.31 11.93 5.85
N TRP A 151 17.24 12.83 6.18
CA TRP A 151 17.24 13.51 7.48
C TRP A 151 16.04 14.44 7.62
N GLY A 152 15.70 15.19 6.56
CA GLY A 152 14.51 16.02 6.50
C GLY A 152 13.22 15.22 6.71
N LEU A 153 13.12 14.02 6.10
CA LEU A 153 12.00 13.12 6.31
C LEU A 153 11.90 12.66 7.77
N ASN A 154 13.03 12.28 8.39
CA ASN A 154 13.04 11.90 9.81
C ASN A 154 12.62 13.06 10.72
N ALA A 155 13.11 14.27 10.45
CA ALA A 155 12.76 15.46 11.22
C ALA A 155 11.27 15.82 11.06
N ALA A 156 10.73 15.76 9.84
CA ALA A 156 9.31 15.99 9.58
C ALA A 156 8.43 14.96 10.29
N THR A 157 8.79 13.67 10.24
CA THR A 157 8.05 12.61 10.94
C THR A 157 8.10 12.78 12.46
N ALA A 158 9.25 13.18 13.03
CA ALA A 158 9.35 13.48 14.45
C ALA A 158 8.47 14.68 14.84
N LEU A 159 8.48 15.75 14.03
CA LEU A 159 7.66 16.94 14.24
C LEU A 159 6.16 16.61 14.20
N VAL A 160 5.71 15.83 13.21
CA VAL A 160 4.31 15.40 13.14
C VAL A 160 3.95 14.48 14.32
N GLY A 161 4.87 13.62 14.76
CA GLY A 161 4.68 12.78 15.94
C GLY A 161 4.56 13.60 17.24
N LEU A 162 5.35 14.66 17.40
CA LEU A 162 5.22 15.60 18.51
C LEU A 162 3.88 16.35 18.45
N GLY A 163 3.47 16.79 17.25
CA GLY A 163 2.17 17.43 17.06
C GLY A 163 1.00 16.51 17.42
N LEU A 164 1.09 15.21 17.09
CA LEU A 164 0.10 14.22 17.51
C LEU A 164 0.08 14.05 19.03
N TYR A 165 1.25 13.95 19.67
CA TYR A 165 1.33 13.86 21.13
C TYR A 165 0.69 15.07 21.80
N GLU A 166 0.99 16.28 21.30
CA GLU A 166 0.46 17.52 21.84
C GLU A 166 -1.05 17.63 21.65
N PHE A 167 -1.56 17.25 20.48
CA PHE A 167 -3.00 17.18 20.18
C PHE A 167 -3.73 16.21 21.12
N GLU A 168 -3.20 15.00 21.32
CA GLU A 168 -3.86 13.99 22.17
C GLU A 168 -3.74 14.27 23.68
N THR A 169 -2.77 15.11 24.10
CA THR A 169 -2.55 15.41 25.53
C THR A 169 -3.10 16.74 26.00
N ASN A 170 -3.26 17.71 25.09
CA ASN A 170 -3.61 19.09 25.46
C ASN A 170 -4.88 19.65 24.78
N ASP A 171 -5.43 19.01 23.74
CA ASP A 171 -6.74 19.33 23.16
C ASP A 171 -7.82 18.31 23.61
#